data_AF-A0A7Z0M7J5-F1
#
_entry.id   AF-A0A7Z0M7J5-F1
#
_cell.length_a   1.000
_cell.length_b   1.000
_cell.length_c   1.000
_cell.angle_alpha   90.00
_cell.angle_beta   90.00
_cell.angle_gamma   90.00
#
_symmetry.space_group_name_H-M   'P 1'
#
loop_
_entity.id
_entity.type
_entity.pdbx_description
1 polymer ?
#
loop_
_entity_poly.entity_id
_entity_poly.type
_entity_poly.pdbx_seq_one_letter_code
_entity_poly.pdbx_strand_id
1 'polypeptide(L)'
;MELLYGLEYERLNQRLRGSFILYGLVFGLFVSFFHVMGFLDKSEENFILSQGSGVVSLSLTICLSLASIYTVIRVRQPILDAYLGNNRIRTYSFALGREDLLGQRLRVLKALFFRHWSIGTIAVLAVFAITRVPVSDWLLLLLLELLALELAWLQIILSLASGYRFQSGTVSVITSLIFVIVTGNAFAWSFRLSTLVLFCLLLFLYVASKGVEAYFLNKIQKDVLGS
;
A
#
# COMPACT_ATOMS: atom_id res chain seq x y z
N MET A 1 -0.37 25.61 10.90
CA MET A 1 -0.76 24.23 10.53
C MET A 1 0.08 23.71 9.36
N GLU A 2 0.30 24.49 8.30
CA GLU A 2 1.14 24.12 7.14
C GLU A 2 2.61 23.79 7.48
N LEU A 3 3.21 24.53 8.42
CA LEU A 3 4.61 24.34 8.80
C LEU A 3 4.85 22.97 9.49
N LEU A 4 3.88 22.49 10.28
CA LEU A 4 3.92 21.17 10.90
C LEU A 4 3.73 20.06 9.85
N TYR A 5 2.80 20.28 8.91
CA TYR A 5 2.56 19.36 7.80
C TYR A 5 3.81 19.18 6.94
N GLY A 6 4.51 20.27 6.61
CA GLY A 6 5.77 20.22 5.85
C GLY A 6 6.88 19.45 6.57
N LEU A 7 7.03 19.66 7.88
CA LEU A 7 8.02 18.94 8.70
C LEU A 7 7.73 17.43 8.80
N GLU A 8 6.47 17.06 9.05
CA GLU A 8 6.06 15.64 9.09
C GLU A 8 6.20 14.98 7.72
N TYR A 9 5.88 15.72 6.65
CA TYR A 9 6.08 15.29 5.27
C TYR A 9 7.55 14.97 4.98
N GLU A 10 8.47 15.89 5.31
CA GLU A 10 9.88 15.70 5.03
C GLU A 10 10.47 14.53 5.82
N ARG A 11 10.13 14.41 7.11
CA ARG A 11 10.56 13.28 7.94
C ARG A 11 10.07 11.93 7.42
N LEU A 12 8.79 11.81 7.07
CA LEU A 12 8.23 10.57 6.54
C LEU A 12 8.78 10.27 5.14
N ASN A 13 8.94 11.28 4.30
CA ASN A 13 9.52 11.14 2.96
C ASN A 13 10.96 10.61 3.03
N GLN A 14 11.82 11.18 3.89
CA GLN A 14 13.20 10.71 4.06
C GLN A 14 13.26 9.25 4.52
N ARG A 15 12.38 8.83 5.44
CA ARG A 15 12.32 7.45 5.94
C ARG A 15 11.82 6.45 4.90
N LEU A 16 10.90 6.87 4.03
CA LEU A 16 10.26 5.98 3.06
C LEU A 16 10.90 6.02 1.67
N ARG A 17 11.72 7.02 1.36
CA ARG A 17 12.37 7.17 0.04
C ARG A 17 13.14 5.92 -0.38
N GLY A 18 13.89 5.31 0.54
CA GLY A 18 14.62 4.06 0.27
C GLY A 18 13.69 2.88 -0.01
N SER A 19 12.58 2.77 0.72
CA SER A 19 11.54 1.77 0.49
C SER A 19 10.96 1.89 -0.92
N PHE A 20 10.69 3.12 -1.35
CA PHE A 20 10.04 3.38 -2.62
C PHE A 20 10.92 3.09 -3.84
N ILE A 21 12.21 3.39 -3.75
CA ILE A 21 13.19 2.99 -4.78
C ILE A 21 13.24 1.47 -4.87
N LEU A 22 13.26 0.78 -3.73
CA LEU A 22 13.25 -0.68 -3.68
C LEU A 22 11.97 -1.25 -4.31
N TYR A 23 10.80 -0.64 -4.13
CA TYR A 23 9.56 -1.10 -4.76
C TYR A 23 9.61 -1.01 -6.29
N GLY A 24 10.07 0.13 -6.84
CA GLY A 24 10.21 0.28 -8.29
C GLY A 24 11.18 -0.75 -8.88
N LEU A 25 12.31 -1.00 -8.20
CA LEU A 25 13.28 -2.01 -8.62
C LEU A 25 12.72 -3.43 -8.55
N VAL A 26 12.06 -3.79 -7.44
CA VAL A 26 11.43 -5.10 -7.25
C VAL A 26 10.35 -5.33 -8.31
N PHE A 27 9.50 -4.34 -8.54
CA PHE A 27 8.46 -4.44 -9.56
C PHE A 27 9.07 -4.65 -10.95
N GLY A 28 10.04 -3.84 -11.36
CA GLY A 28 10.72 -4.02 -12.65
C GLY A 28 11.43 -5.37 -12.79
N LEU A 29 12.05 -5.87 -11.72
CA LEU A 29 12.73 -7.17 -11.70
C LEU A 29 11.74 -8.32 -11.89
N PHE A 30 10.64 -8.34 -11.13
CA PHE A 30 9.65 -9.42 -11.24
C PHE A 30 8.88 -9.38 -12.55
N VAL A 31 8.57 -8.18 -13.04
CA VAL A 31 7.98 -8.00 -14.36
C VAL A 31 8.89 -8.59 -15.44
N SER A 32 10.20 -8.29 -15.40
CA SER A 32 11.17 -8.83 -16.35
C SER A 32 11.30 -10.35 -16.22
N PHE A 33 11.34 -10.86 -14.99
CA PHE A 33 11.41 -12.29 -14.69
C PHE A 33 10.20 -13.05 -15.27
N PHE A 34 8.97 -12.61 -14.96
CA PHE A 34 7.76 -13.28 -15.43
C PHE A 34 7.61 -13.16 -16.95
N HIS A 35 8.06 -12.07 -17.56
CA HIS A 35 8.09 -11.95 -19.01
C HIS A 35 9.04 -12.97 -19.66
N VAL A 36 10.26 -13.13 -19.13
CA VAL A 36 11.21 -14.15 -19.61
C VAL A 36 10.65 -15.55 -19.41
N MET A 37 10.04 -15.83 -18.25
CA MET A 37 9.42 -17.12 -17.98
C MET A 37 8.28 -17.42 -18.96
N GLY A 38 7.45 -16.44 -19.29
CA GLY A 38 6.39 -16.60 -20.30
C GLY A 38 6.90 -16.84 -21.71
N PHE A 39 8.09 -16.33 -22.06
CA PHE A 39 8.72 -16.63 -23.34
C PHE A 39 9.30 -18.06 -23.39
N LEU A 40 9.86 -18.54 -22.28
CA LEU A 40 10.44 -19.88 -22.17
C LEU A 40 9.37 -20.96 -22.13
N ASP A 41 8.25 -20.68 -21.47
CA ASP A 41 7.14 -21.60 -21.29
C ASP A 41 6.14 -21.48 -22.44
N LYS A 42 6.43 -22.17 -23.55
CA LYS A 42 5.57 -22.24 -24.75
C LYS A 42 4.34 -23.14 -24.57
N SER A 43 4.00 -23.57 -23.36
CA SER A 43 2.83 -24.40 -23.12
C SER A 43 1.55 -23.57 -23.27
N GLU A 44 0.59 -24.07 -24.06
CA GLU A 44 -0.73 -23.42 -24.22
C GLU A 44 -1.55 -23.42 -22.92
N GLU A 45 -1.19 -24.26 -21.94
CA GLU A 45 -1.84 -24.35 -20.63
C GLU A 45 -1.51 -23.16 -19.71
N ASN A 46 -0.35 -22.51 -19.85
CA ASN A 46 0.07 -21.40 -18.97
C ASN A 46 -0.33 -20.01 -19.52
N PHE A 47 -1.65 -19.85 -19.70
CA PHE A 47 -2.31 -18.64 -20.18
C PHE A 47 -1.96 -17.35 -19.39
N ILE A 48 -1.55 -17.47 -18.12
CA ILE A 48 -1.24 -16.31 -17.27
C ILE A 48 0.11 -15.65 -17.64
N LEU A 49 1.09 -16.43 -18.08
CA LEU A 49 2.43 -15.92 -18.41
C LEU A 49 2.53 -15.47 -19.87
N SER A 50 1.65 -15.98 -20.74
CA SER A 50 1.55 -15.55 -22.14
C SER A 50 0.84 -14.20 -22.29
N GLN A 51 0.06 -13.78 -21.28
CA GLN A 51 -0.62 -12.47 -21.27
C GLN A 51 0.15 -11.42 -20.46
N GLY A 52 0.34 -10.24 -21.06
CA GLY A 52 0.97 -9.09 -20.38
C GLY A 52 0.25 -8.65 -19.11
N SER A 53 -1.08 -8.76 -19.06
CA SER A 53 -1.88 -8.47 -17.86
C SER A 53 -1.62 -9.46 -16.73
N GLY A 54 -1.43 -10.75 -17.02
CA GLY A 54 -1.08 -11.76 -16.03
C GLY A 54 0.32 -11.56 -15.46
N VAL A 55 1.30 -11.26 -16.32
CA VAL A 55 2.68 -10.89 -15.92
C VAL A 55 2.68 -9.68 -14.98
N VAL A 56 1.97 -8.61 -15.34
CA VAL A 56 1.86 -7.40 -14.51
C VAL A 56 1.13 -7.70 -13.20
N SER A 57 0.03 -8.45 -13.24
CA SER A 57 -0.73 -8.83 -12.04
C SER A 57 0.14 -9.61 -11.06
N LEU A 58 0.87 -10.64 -11.50
CA LEU A 58 1.75 -11.44 -10.65
C LEU A 58 2.87 -10.59 -10.02
N SER A 59 3.45 -9.70 -10.81
CA SER A 59 4.50 -8.79 -10.34
C SER A 59 3.97 -7.78 -9.32
N LEU A 60 2.77 -7.24 -9.55
CA LEU A 60 2.08 -6.37 -8.61
C LEU A 60 1.72 -7.11 -7.31
N THR A 61 1.37 -8.40 -7.35
CA THR A 61 1.14 -9.22 -6.16
C THR A 61 2.36 -9.23 -5.24
N ILE A 62 3.55 -9.41 -5.81
CA ILE A 62 4.79 -9.43 -5.04
C ILE A 62 5.12 -8.03 -4.54
N CYS A 63 4.97 -7.02 -5.41
CA CYS A 63 5.23 -5.63 -5.07
C CYS A 63 4.31 -5.13 -3.95
N LEU A 64 3.00 -5.37 -4.01
CA LEU A 64 2.04 -4.96 -2.97
C LEU A 64 2.37 -5.62 -1.62
N SER A 65 2.81 -6.88 -1.64
CA SER A 65 3.13 -7.64 -0.45
C SER A 65 4.35 -7.07 0.27
N LEU A 66 5.44 -6.84 -0.47
CA LEU A 66 6.65 -6.25 0.08
C LEU A 66 6.43 -4.79 0.47
N ALA A 67 5.69 -4.03 -0.35
CA ALA A 67 5.46 -2.62 -0.11
C ALA A 67 4.60 -2.35 1.12
N SER A 68 3.56 -3.15 1.35
CA SER A 68 2.71 -3.02 2.53
C SER A 68 3.47 -3.38 3.81
N ILE A 69 4.17 -4.52 3.85
CA ILE A 69 4.96 -4.96 5.02
C ILE A 69 6.03 -3.93 5.35
N TYR A 70 6.85 -3.54 4.37
CA TYR A 70 7.98 -2.67 4.62
C TYR A 70 7.55 -1.26 5.00
N THR A 71 6.47 -0.76 4.39
CA THR A 71 5.83 0.49 4.84
C THR A 71 5.44 0.39 6.31
N VAL A 72 4.70 -0.65 6.72
CA VAL A 72 4.30 -0.85 8.12
C VAL A 72 5.50 -0.89 9.07
N ILE A 73 6.57 -1.63 8.72
CA ILE A 73 7.79 -1.70 9.53
C ILE A 73 8.43 -0.31 9.72
N ARG A 74 8.47 0.51 8.67
CA ARG A 74 9.11 1.83 8.67
C ARG A 74 8.26 2.90 9.36
N VAL A 75 6.94 2.84 9.22
CA VAL A 75 6.04 3.85 9.79
C VAL A 75 5.45 3.48 11.15
N ARG A 76 5.58 2.23 11.62
CA ARG A 76 5.11 1.87 12.97
C ARG A 76 5.76 2.76 14.04
N GLN A 77 7.06 3.01 13.99
CA GLN A 77 7.71 3.81 15.03
C GLN A 77 7.22 5.28 15.06
N PRO A 78 7.23 6.04 13.95
CA PRO A 78 6.78 7.43 13.98
C PRO A 78 5.27 7.60 14.17
N ILE A 79 4.46 6.60 13.80
CA ILE A 79 2.99 6.68 13.90
C ILE A 79 2.50 6.01 15.18
N LEU A 80 2.83 4.74 15.44
CA LEU A 80 2.35 4.01 16.61
C LEU A 80 3.10 4.38 17.89
N ASP A 81 4.44 4.39 17.92
CA ASP A 81 5.19 4.54 19.19
C ASP A 81 4.95 5.91 19.87
N ALA A 82 4.44 6.90 19.13
CA ALA A 82 3.99 8.18 19.68
C ALA A 82 2.70 8.06 20.53
N TYR A 83 1.92 7.00 20.31
CA TYR A 83 0.64 6.74 20.97
C TYR A 83 0.64 5.48 21.85
N LEU A 84 1.80 4.83 22.02
CA LEU A 84 2.00 3.68 22.89
C LEU A 84 2.66 4.07 24.22
N GLY A 85 2.21 3.46 25.33
CA GLY A 85 2.90 3.52 26.63
C GLY A 85 3.18 4.94 27.16
N ASN A 86 4.39 5.17 27.68
CA ASN A 86 4.77 6.44 28.33
C ASN A 86 4.95 7.61 27.35
N ASN A 87 5.18 7.33 26.05
CA ASN A 87 5.25 8.36 25.01
C ASN A 87 3.88 9.00 24.74
N ARG A 88 2.79 8.30 25.09
CA ARG A 88 1.43 8.84 25.07
C ARG A 88 1.40 10.16 25.85
N ILE A 89 2.03 10.22 27.04
CA ILE A 89 2.11 11.40 27.93
C ILE A 89 2.85 12.58 27.29
N ARG A 90 3.91 12.34 26.51
CA ARG A 90 4.61 13.40 25.76
C ARG A 90 3.81 13.91 24.56
N THR A 91 3.08 13.03 23.89
CA THR A 91 2.17 13.44 22.82
C THR A 91 0.95 14.18 23.40
N TYR A 92 0.55 13.87 24.64
CA TYR A 92 -0.49 14.57 25.41
C TYR A 92 -0.15 16.01 25.79
N SER A 93 1.12 16.42 25.77
CA SER A 93 1.53 17.80 26.07
C SER A 93 1.58 18.71 24.83
N PHE A 94 1.27 18.21 23.63
CA PHE A 94 1.22 19.05 22.43
C PHE A 94 -0.04 19.92 22.42
N ALA A 95 0.11 21.20 22.05
CA ALA A 95 -1.00 22.16 21.95
C ALA A 95 -1.99 21.86 20.80
N LEU A 96 -1.59 21.02 19.84
CA LEU A 96 -2.47 20.49 18.79
C LEU A 96 -3.17 19.23 19.29
N GLY A 97 -4.49 19.13 19.04
CA GLY A 97 -5.28 17.95 19.35
C GLY A 97 -4.67 16.67 18.77
N ARG A 98 -4.71 15.58 19.56
CA ARG A 98 -4.10 14.28 19.24
C ARG A 98 -4.56 13.70 17.90
N GLU A 99 -5.85 13.87 17.60
CA GLU A 99 -6.50 13.39 16.39
C GLU A 99 -6.04 14.14 15.14
N ASP A 100 -5.87 15.46 15.25
CA ASP A 100 -5.41 16.29 14.15
C ASP A 100 -3.99 15.90 13.74
N LEU A 101 -3.13 15.61 14.72
CA LEU A 101 -1.76 15.16 14.46
C LEU A 101 -1.74 13.78 13.76
N LEU A 102 -2.53 12.83 14.24
CA LEU A 102 -2.59 11.50 13.60
C LEU A 102 -3.22 11.56 12.22
N GLY A 103 -4.33 12.28 12.06
CA GLY A 103 -4.99 12.48 10.78
C GLY A 103 -4.09 13.19 9.77
N GLN A 104 -3.25 14.14 10.22
CA GLN A 104 -2.20 14.71 9.37
C GLN A 104 -1.15 13.67 8.97
N ARG A 105 -0.62 12.89 9.92
CA ARG A 105 0.37 11.84 9.62
C ARG A 105 -0.15 10.77 8.67
N LEU A 106 -1.41 10.34 8.84
CA LEU A 106 -2.05 9.38 7.94
C LEU A 106 -2.27 9.97 6.53
N ARG A 107 -2.70 11.23 6.43
CA ARG A 107 -2.85 11.92 5.14
C ARG A 107 -1.51 12.08 4.42
N VAL A 108 -0.46 12.51 5.14
CA VAL A 108 0.91 12.61 4.61
C VAL A 108 1.40 11.24 4.15
N LEU A 109 1.21 10.21 4.97
CA LEU A 109 1.60 8.85 4.62
C LEU A 109 0.88 8.36 3.36
N LYS A 110 -0.45 8.55 3.28
CA LYS A 110 -1.24 8.18 2.10
C LYS A 110 -0.73 8.90 0.86
N ALA A 111 -0.56 10.22 0.93
CA ALA A 111 -0.08 11.03 -0.19
C ALA A 111 1.31 10.60 -0.67
N LEU A 112 2.24 10.37 0.25
CA LEU A 112 3.58 9.88 -0.07
C LEU A 112 3.51 8.48 -0.68
N PHE A 113 2.74 7.56 -0.10
CA PHE A 113 2.61 6.20 -0.61
C PHE A 113 2.06 6.18 -2.04
N PHE A 114 0.96 6.90 -2.28
CA PHE A 114 0.32 6.99 -3.60
C PHE A 114 1.25 7.62 -4.63
N ARG A 115 1.88 8.76 -4.29
CA ARG A 115 2.82 9.43 -5.19
C ARG A 115 3.94 8.50 -5.65
N HIS A 116 4.59 7.82 -4.71
CA HIS A 116 5.74 6.99 -5.05
C HIS A 116 5.35 5.70 -5.76
N TRP A 117 4.21 5.10 -5.38
CA TRP A 117 3.66 3.95 -6.11
C TRP A 117 3.41 4.33 -7.57
N SER A 118 2.68 5.41 -7.82
CA SER A 118 2.39 5.88 -9.18
C SER A 118 3.66 6.21 -9.97
N ILE A 119 4.66 6.85 -9.37
CA ILE A 119 5.95 7.10 -10.04
C ILE A 119 6.63 5.77 -10.43
N GLY A 120 6.67 4.81 -9.51
CA GLY A 120 7.25 3.50 -9.74
C GLY A 120 6.57 2.74 -10.86
N THR A 121 5.24 2.74 -10.89
CA THR A 121 4.48 2.07 -11.94
C THR A 121 4.64 2.77 -13.28
N ILE A 122 4.55 4.11 -13.34
CA ILE A 122 4.76 4.87 -14.58
C ILE A 122 6.14 4.58 -15.17
N ALA A 123 7.18 4.50 -14.33
CA ALA A 123 8.53 4.16 -14.79
C ALA A 123 8.58 2.77 -15.44
N VAL A 124 7.95 1.76 -14.84
CA VAL A 124 7.92 0.39 -15.38
C VAL A 124 7.05 0.29 -16.64
N LEU A 125 5.89 0.95 -16.67
CA LEU A 125 5.04 1.01 -17.85
C LEU A 125 5.72 1.75 -19.02
N ALA A 126 6.48 2.81 -18.74
CA ALA A 126 7.27 3.51 -19.75
C ALA A 126 8.33 2.59 -20.37
N VAL A 127 9.02 1.78 -19.55
CA VAL A 127 9.97 0.76 -20.05
C VAL A 127 9.24 -0.23 -20.97
N PHE A 128 8.05 -0.67 -20.60
CA PHE A 128 7.23 -1.59 -21.40
C PHE A 128 6.79 -1.00 -22.75
N ALA A 129 6.41 0.28 -22.76
CA ALA A 129 6.10 0.99 -23.98
C ALA A 129 7.32 1.09 -24.92
N ILE A 130 8.52 1.31 -24.36
CA ILE A 130 9.78 1.37 -25.14
C ILE A 130 10.16 0.00 -25.69
N THR A 131 10.01 -1.08 -24.91
CA THR A 131 10.36 -2.44 -25.31
C THR A 131 9.33 -3.11 -26.22
N ARG A 132 8.24 -2.40 -26.57
CA ARG A 132 7.15 -2.87 -27.45
C ARG A 132 6.52 -4.19 -27.01
N VAL A 133 6.45 -4.44 -25.70
CA VAL A 133 5.69 -5.58 -25.18
C VAL A 133 4.22 -5.37 -25.55
N PRO A 134 3.56 -6.34 -26.20
CA PRO A 134 2.16 -6.20 -26.60
C PRO A 134 1.28 -6.12 -25.35
N VAL A 135 0.79 -4.92 -25.05
CA VAL A 135 -0.22 -4.68 -24.04
C VAL A 135 -1.59 -4.70 -24.72
N SER A 136 -2.36 -5.75 -24.48
CA SER A 136 -3.67 -5.95 -25.12
C SER A 136 -4.77 -5.05 -24.56
N ASP A 137 -4.67 -4.60 -23.30
CA ASP A 137 -5.68 -3.76 -22.65
C ASP A 137 -5.08 -2.83 -21.59
N TRP A 138 -4.90 -1.55 -21.96
CA TRP A 138 -4.39 -0.51 -21.07
C TRP A 138 -5.35 -0.15 -19.93
N LEU A 139 -6.67 -0.28 -20.15
CA LEU A 139 -7.66 0.00 -19.12
C LEU A 139 -7.61 -1.07 -18.03
N LEU A 140 -7.49 -2.33 -18.42
CA LEU A 140 -7.32 -3.44 -17.48
C LEU A 140 -6.06 -3.24 -16.61
N LEU A 141 -4.93 -2.88 -17.22
CA LEU A 141 -3.70 -2.62 -16.47
C LEU A 141 -3.85 -1.48 -15.46
N LEU A 142 -4.47 -0.37 -15.86
CA LEU A 142 -4.73 0.77 -14.98
C LEU A 142 -5.61 0.35 -13.80
N LEU A 143 -6.67 -0.42 -14.06
CA LEU A 143 -7.57 -0.91 -13.01
C LEU A 143 -6.85 -1.86 -12.04
N LEU A 144 -6.00 -2.76 -12.54
CA LEU A 144 -5.19 -3.66 -11.72
C LEU A 144 -4.20 -2.87 -10.83
N GLU A 145 -3.57 -1.82 -11.38
CA GLU A 145 -2.67 -0.97 -10.61
C GLU A 145 -3.41 -0.23 -9.49
N LEU A 146 -4.54 0.42 -9.81
CA LEU A 146 -5.34 1.14 -8.82
C LEU A 146 -5.88 0.20 -7.74
N LEU A 147 -6.26 -1.02 -8.12
CA LEU A 147 -6.70 -2.05 -7.18
C LEU A 147 -5.57 -2.48 -6.25
N ALA A 148 -4.36 -2.72 -6.77
CA ALA A 148 -3.18 -3.06 -5.96
C ALA A 148 -2.83 -1.95 -4.97
N LEU A 149 -2.90 -0.69 -5.42
CA LEU A 149 -2.63 0.49 -4.62
C LEU A 149 -3.61 0.62 -3.44
N GLU A 150 -4.92 0.54 -3.70
CA GLU A 150 -5.93 0.64 -2.63
C GLU A 150 -5.91 -0.58 -1.69
N LEU A 151 -5.65 -1.79 -2.19
CA LEU A 151 -5.45 -2.97 -1.34
C LEU A 151 -4.24 -2.81 -0.41
N ALA A 152 -3.11 -2.35 -0.94
CA ALA A 152 -1.91 -2.12 -0.14
C ALA A 152 -2.16 -1.05 0.93
N TRP A 153 -2.87 0.02 0.59
CA TRP A 153 -3.27 1.05 1.54
C TRP A 153 -4.19 0.52 2.65
N LEU A 154 -5.23 -0.23 2.27
CA LEU A 154 -6.15 -0.87 3.22
C LEU A 154 -5.40 -1.80 4.19
N GLN A 155 -4.46 -2.59 3.68
CA GLN A 155 -3.62 -3.45 4.48
C GLN A 155 -2.73 -2.67 5.45
N ILE A 156 -2.10 -1.57 5.00
CA ILE A 156 -1.28 -0.71 5.86
C ILE A 156 -2.13 -0.15 7.00
N ILE A 157 -3.30 0.41 6.71
CA ILE A 157 -4.12 1.06 7.74
C ILE A 157 -4.73 0.06 8.73
N LEU A 158 -5.16 -1.12 8.27
CA LEU A 158 -5.63 -2.19 9.16
C LEU A 158 -4.51 -2.69 10.08
N SER A 159 -3.29 -2.82 9.55
CA SER A 159 -2.12 -3.23 10.33
C SER A 159 -1.74 -2.18 11.37
N LEU A 160 -1.81 -0.90 11.05
CA LEU A 160 -1.58 0.17 12.01
C LEU A 160 -2.68 0.21 13.08
N ALA A 161 -3.95 0.04 12.68
CA ALA A 161 -5.08 0.02 13.59
C ALA A 161 -5.04 -1.16 14.57
N SER A 162 -4.63 -2.36 14.12
CA SER A 162 -4.44 -3.52 15.00
C SER A 162 -3.29 -3.28 15.98
N GLY A 163 -2.16 -2.77 15.51
CA GLY A 163 -1.02 -2.42 16.36
C GLY A 163 -1.40 -1.42 17.45
N TYR A 164 -2.25 -0.44 17.13
CA TYR A 164 -2.75 0.52 18.11
C TYR A 164 -3.67 -0.14 19.13
N ARG A 165 -4.62 -0.99 18.67
CA ARG A 165 -5.57 -1.64 19.57
C ARG A 165 -4.87 -2.54 20.60
N PHE A 166 -3.84 -3.27 20.18
CA PHE A 166 -3.09 -4.17 21.05
C PHE A 166 -1.86 -3.50 21.69
N GLN A 167 -1.72 -2.18 21.51
CA GLN A 167 -0.62 -1.39 22.04
C GLN A 167 0.77 -1.95 21.71
N SER A 168 0.95 -2.53 20.51
CA SER A 168 2.17 -3.24 20.12
C SER A 168 2.51 -3.07 18.64
N GLY A 169 3.69 -2.50 18.37
CA GLY A 169 4.25 -2.40 17.02
C GLY A 169 4.58 -3.76 16.41
N THR A 170 4.75 -4.81 17.22
CA THR A 170 4.94 -6.18 16.74
C THR A 170 3.65 -6.77 16.19
N VAL A 171 2.51 -6.54 16.87
CA VAL A 171 1.19 -6.97 16.38
C VAL A 171 0.86 -6.32 15.03
N SER A 172 1.27 -5.06 14.83
CA SER A 172 1.11 -4.38 13.54
C SER A 172 1.80 -5.13 12.40
N VAL A 173 3.04 -5.59 12.62
CA VAL A 173 3.83 -6.33 11.62
C VAL A 173 3.29 -7.74 11.40
N ILE A 174 2.88 -8.44 12.46
CA ILE A 174 2.27 -9.77 12.31
C ILE A 174 0.97 -9.66 11.51
N THR A 175 0.16 -8.62 11.78
CA THR A 175 -1.08 -8.37 11.06
C THR A 175 -0.82 -8.10 9.58
N SER A 176 0.22 -7.32 9.24
CA SER A 176 0.56 -7.06 7.84
C SER A 176 1.01 -8.33 7.12
N LEU A 177 1.74 -9.23 7.78
CA LEU A 177 2.13 -10.53 7.22
C LEU A 177 0.92 -11.43 6.95
N ILE A 178 -0.04 -11.50 7.87
CA ILE A 178 -1.27 -12.28 7.68
C ILE A 178 -2.06 -11.72 6.50
N PHE A 179 -2.19 -10.39 6.41
CA PHE A 179 -2.90 -9.78 5.29
C PHE A 179 -2.25 -10.05 3.95
N VAL A 180 -0.91 -10.12 3.84
CA VAL A 180 -0.24 -10.49 2.58
C VAL A 180 -0.73 -11.83 2.04
N ILE A 181 -0.96 -12.81 2.91
CA ILE A 181 -1.44 -14.14 2.48
C ILE A 181 -2.84 -14.02 1.87
N VAL A 182 -3.70 -13.18 2.45
CA VAL A 182 -5.08 -12.99 1.97
C VAL A 182 -5.11 -12.12 0.72
N THR A 183 -4.45 -10.95 0.75
CA THR A 183 -4.47 -9.96 -0.33
C THR A 183 -3.69 -10.44 -1.55
N GLY A 184 -2.58 -11.16 -1.35
CA GLY A 184 -1.78 -11.70 -2.45
C GLY A 184 -2.55 -12.73 -3.28
N ASN A 185 -3.23 -13.65 -2.61
CA ASN A 185 -4.07 -14.64 -3.29
C ASN A 185 -5.28 -13.99 -3.96
N ALA A 186 -5.98 -13.08 -3.28
CA ALA A 186 -7.12 -12.38 -3.86
C ALA A 186 -6.73 -11.55 -5.09
N PHE A 187 -5.60 -10.85 -5.03
CA PHE A 187 -5.12 -10.03 -6.14
C PHE A 187 -4.63 -10.86 -7.32
N ALA A 188 -3.99 -12.01 -7.08
CA ALA A 188 -3.58 -12.92 -8.16
C ALA A 188 -4.77 -13.44 -8.99
N TRP A 189 -5.98 -13.50 -8.44
CA TRP A 189 -7.19 -13.86 -9.18
C TRP A 189 -7.79 -12.69 -9.98
N SER A 190 -7.38 -11.46 -9.69
CA SER A 190 -8.02 -10.26 -10.22
C SER A 190 -7.84 -10.06 -11.73
N PHE A 191 -6.74 -10.55 -12.33
CA PHE A 191 -6.52 -10.41 -13.79
C PHE A 191 -7.53 -11.20 -14.65
N ARG A 192 -8.22 -12.19 -14.06
CA ARG A 192 -9.27 -12.97 -14.74
C ARG A 192 -10.66 -12.32 -14.66
N LEU A 193 -10.81 -11.29 -13.84
CA LEU A 193 -12.09 -10.62 -13.64
C LEU A 193 -12.36 -9.66 -14.80
N SER A 194 -13.64 -9.44 -15.10
CA SER A 194 -14.02 -8.42 -16.07
C SER A 194 -13.71 -7.01 -15.55
N THR A 195 -13.46 -6.07 -16.46
CA THR A 195 -13.16 -4.67 -16.13
C THR A 195 -14.25 -4.02 -15.27
N LEU A 196 -15.52 -4.34 -15.51
CA LEU A 196 -16.65 -3.86 -14.71
C LEU A 196 -16.58 -4.38 -13.26
N VAL A 197 -16.27 -5.67 -13.07
CA VAL A 197 -16.12 -6.25 -11.72
C VAL A 197 -14.93 -5.62 -11.00
N LEU A 198 -13.80 -5.42 -11.69
CA LEU A 198 -12.63 -4.74 -11.12
C LEU A 198 -12.96 -3.31 -10.69
N PHE A 199 -13.71 -2.56 -11.51
CA PHE A 199 -14.15 -1.21 -11.16
C PHE A 199 -15.05 -1.20 -9.92
N CYS A 200 -16.02 -2.11 -9.83
CA CYS A 200 -16.87 -2.25 -8.64
C CYS A 200 -16.05 -2.61 -7.39
N LEU A 201 -15.07 -3.52 -7.51
CA LEU A 201 -14.17 -3.88 -6.41
C LEU A 201 -13.31 -2.70 -5.96
N LEU A 202 -12.79 -1.91 -6.91
CA LEU A 202 -12.01 -0.71 -6.60
C LEU A 202 -12.85 0.31 -5.81
N LEU A 203 -14.09 0.56 -6.25
CA LEU A 203 -15.01 1.45 -5.53
C LEU A 203 -15.30 0.93 -4.12
N PHE A 204 -15.58 -0.37 -3.98
CA PHE A 204 -15.81 -1.00 -2.69
C PHE A 204 -14.59 -0.83 -1.76
N LEU A 205 -13.38 -1.12 -2.26
CA LEU A 205 -12.15 -0.99 -1.49
C LEU A 205 -11.85 0.44 -1.09
N TYR A 206 -12.13 1.41 -1.97
CA TYR A 206 -11.99 2.83 -1.66
C TYR A 206 -12.92 3.24 -0.51
N VAL A 207 -14.20 2.84 -0.56
CA VAL A 207 -15.17 3.10 0.51
C VAL A 207 -14.73 2.41 1.81
N ALA A 208 -14.30 1.15 1.72
CA ALA A 208 -13.81 0.40 2.88
C ALA A 208 -12.56 1.06 3.50
N SER A 209 -11.59 1.51 2.69
CA SER A 209 -10.37 2.16 3.17
C SER A 209 -10.68 3.47 3.88
N LYS A 210 -11.66 4.24 3.38
CA LYS A 210 -12.19 5.42 4.08
C LYS A 210 -12.94 5.10 5.36
N GLY A 211 -13.73 4.04 5.38
CA GLY A 211 -14.40 3.57 6.59
C GLY A 211 -13.42 3.16 7.69
N VAL A 212 -12.35 2.44 7.35
CA VAL A 212 -11.30 2.04 8.29
C VAL A 212 -10.51 3.25 8.79
N GLU A 213 -10.17 4.19 7.90
CA GLU A 213 -9.49 5.45 8.27
C GLU A 213 -10.31 6.24 9.29
N ALA A 214 -11.60 6.44 9.02
CA ALA A 214 -12.52 7.12 9.92
C ALA A 214 -12.69 6.37 11.26
N TYR A 215 -12.84 5.05 11.23
CA TYR A 215 -12.92 4.23 12.44
C TYR A 215 -11.66 4.38 13.31
N PHE A 216 -10.49 4.33 12.68
CA PHE A 216 -9.21 4.40 13.39
C PHE A 216 -9.03 5.77 14.08
N LEU A 217 -9.37 6.86 13.40
CA LEU A 217 -9.35 8.21 13.97
C LEU A 217 -10.37 8.38 15.11
N ASN A 218 -11.62 7.98 14.88
CA ASN A 218 -12.70 8.08 15.88
C ASN A 218 -12.42 7.26 17.14
N LYS A 219 -11.75 6.11 17.01
CA LYS A 219 -11.38 5.30 18.17
C LYS A 219 -10.37 6.03 19.06
N ILE A 220 -9.40 6.69 18.45
CA ILE A 220 -8.38 7.45 19.17
C ILE A 220 -8.98 8.67 19.85
N GLN A 221 -9.98 9.30 19.23
CA GLN A 221 -10.77 10.37 19.83
C GLN A 221 -11.49 9.92 21.11
N LYS A 222 -12.20 8.79 21.04
CA LYS A 222 -12.95 8.26 22.19
C LYS A 222 -12.03 7.87 23.36
N ASP A 223 -10.87 7.29 23.06
CA ASP A 223 -9.84 6.97 24.08
C ASP A 223 -9.24 8.23 24.76
N VAL A 224 -9.51 9.43 24.25
CA VAL A 224 -9.09 10.72 24.85
C VAL A 224 -10.18 11.32 25.72
N LEU A 225 -11.44 11.27 25.28
CA LEU A 225 -12.56 11.85 26.04
C LEU A 225 -12.95 11.01 27.27
N GLY A 226 -12.58 9.72 27.29
CA GLY A 226 -12.84 8.81 28.41
C GLY A 226 -11.71 8.70 29.44
N SER A 227 -10.64 9.49 29.32
CA SER A 227 -9.49 9.54 30.25
C SER A 227 -9.38 10.91 30.90
#